data_AF-M2NAH6-F1
#
_entry.id   AF-M2NAH6-F1
#
_cell.length_a   1.000
_cell.length_b   1.000
_cell.length_c   1.000
_cell.angle_alpha   90.00
_cell.angle_beta   90.00
_cell.angle_gamma   90.00
#
_symmetry.space_group_name_H-M   'P 1'
#
loop_
_entity.id
_entity.type
_entity.pdbx_description
1 polymer ?
#
loop_
_entity_poly.entity_id
_entity_poly.type
_entity_poly.pdbx_seq_one_letter_code
_entity_poly.pdbx_strand_id
1 'polypeptide(L)'
;MVRGKPAFERILWAFHNVLDHSVAWLFYGRTLPGDGSRPINIHQPKEERVEATIDQLDGGTMPDFPNLVEEADYIDLTELLEWLTLAANGSPRMLSSDKGDQYLRRYEGPPSALGKNGSTDKARELMLFRWHAFVPASSALKLFLTVLKAAANDWFAFTATAFNGGAYTILGHDALALIWEYTG
;
A
#
# COMPACT_ATOMS: atom_id res chain seq x y z
N MET A 1 -5.39 35.82 7.08
CA MET A 1 -6.82 36.24 7.11
C MET A 1 -7.17 36.73 8.49
N VAL A 2 -7.91 37.83 8.63
CA VAL A 2 -8.17 38.48 9.92
C VAL A 2 -9.67 38.78 10.04
N ARG A 3 -10.26 38.48 11.20
CA ARG A 3 -11.64 38.86 11.55
C ARG A 3 -11.88 40.36 11.35
N GLY A 4 -13.08 40.74 10.92
CA GLY A 4 -13.44 42.14 10.64
C GLY A 4 -13.01 42.66 9.27
N LYS A 5 -12.28 41.88 8.46
CA LYS A 5 -12.03 42.22 7.05
C LYS A 5 -13.17 41.70 6.17
N PRO A 6 -13.65 42.45 5.16
CA PRO A 6 -14.81 42.07 4.34
C PRO A 6 -14.70 40.67 3.71
N ALA A 7 -13.50 40.30 3.25
CA ALA A 7 -13.26 38.98 2.66
C ALA A 7 -13.41 37.84 3.69
N PHE A 8 -13.00 38.06 4.95
CA PHE A 8 -13.15 37.08 6.01
C PHE A 8 -14.62 36.92 6.43
N GLU A 9 -15.33 38.04 6.60
CA GLU A 9 -16.75 38.03 6.95
C GLU A 9 -17.60 37.36 5.87
N ARG A 10 -17.24 37.53 4.59
CA ARG A 10 -17.92 36.85 3.48
C ARG A 10 -17.75 35.33 3.54
N ILE A 11 -16.60 34.84 3.97
CA ILE A 11 -16.36 33.39 4.17
C ILE A 11 -17.18 32.87 5.35
N LEU A 12 -17.21 33.59 6.48
CA LEU A 12 -18.08 33.23 7.60
C LEU A 12 -19.55 33.19 7.18
N TRP A 13 -20.02 34.21 6.46
CA TRP A 13 -21.39 34.25 5.96
C TRP A 13 -21.68 33.04 5.06
N ALA A 14 -20.76 32.67 4.18
CA ALA A 14 -20.90 31.48 3.35
C ALA A 14 -21.02 30.19 4.17
N PHE A 15 -20.19 29.98 5.20
CA PHE A 15 -20.30 28.81 6.09
C PHE A 15 -21.60 28.78 6.91
N HIS A 16 -22.25 29.92 7.13
CA HIS A 16 -23.52 29.98 7.85
C HIS A 16 -24.77 29.89 6.95
N ASN A 17 -24.69 30.36 5.71
CA ASN A 17 -25.89 30.56 4.86
C ASN A 17 -25.86 29.81 3.52
N VAL A 18 -24.70 29.28 3.10
CA VAL A 18 -24.53 28.62 1.80
C VAL A 18 -23.95 27.22 1.94
N LEU A 19 -22.93 27.06 2.78
CA LEU A 19 -22.28 25.78 3.08
C LEU A 19 -22.82 25.22 4.40
N ASP A 20 -24.15 25.19 4.52
CA ASP A 20 -24.88 24.81 5.74
C ASP A 20 -25.15 23.29 5.84
N HIS A 21 -24.75 22.52 4.82
CA HIS A 21 -24.83 21.07 4.83
C HIS A 21 -23.68 20.42 5.61
N SER A 22 -24.03 19.39 6.37
CA SER A 22 -23.05 18.59 7.11
C SER A 22 -22.26 17.69 6.17
N VAL A 23 -20.95 17.65 6.35
CA VAL A 23 -20.00 16.81 5.61
C VAL A 23 -19.14 16.02 6.60
N ALA A 24 -18.82 14.78 6.24
CA ALA A 24 -17.90 13.95 7.00
C ALA A 24 -16.46 14.32 6.62
N TRP A 25 -15.62 14.57 7.62
CA TRP A 25 -14.22 14.92 7.44
C TRP A 25 -13.33 13.86 8.09
N LEU A 26 -12.24 13.50 7.41
CA LEU A 26 -11.15 12.75 7.99
C LEU A 26 -10.08 13.74 8.46
N PHE A 27 -9.67 13.62 9.72
CA PHE A 27 -8.68 14.49 10.32
C PHE A 27 -7.43 13.72 10.70
N TYR A 28 -6.28 14.32 10.42
CA TYR A 28 -5.01 13.91 11.00
C TYR A 28 -4.39 15.10 11.73
N GLY A 29 -4.08 14.91 13.01
CA GLY A 29 -3.42 15.91 13.84
C GLY A 29 -2.20 15.31 14.52
N ARG A 30 -1.15 16.11 14.70
CA ARG A 30 -0.05 15.73 15.59
C ARG A 30 -0.51 15.87 17.03
N THR A 31 -0.20 14.89 17.87
CA THR A 31 -0.36 15.04 19.31
C THR A 31 0.52 16.19 19.78
N LEU A 32 -0.09 17.27 20.23
CA LEU A 32 0.62 18.38 20.86
C LEU A 32 0.93 17.98 22.32
N PRO A 33 2.09 18.40 22.87
CA PRO A 33 2.37 18.21 24.29
C PRO A 33 1.35 19.00 25.12
N GLY A 34 0.61 18.30 25.99
CA GLY A 34 -0.49 18.88 26.78
C GLY A 34 -1.40 17.83 27.39
N ASP A 35 -2.51 18.26 27.96
CA ASP A 35 -3.56 17.47 28.63
C ASP A 35 -4.40 16.57 27.69
N GLY A 36 -4.04 16.48 26.41
CA GLY A 36 -4.81 15.76 25.39
C GLY A 36 -6.03 16.52 24.87
N SER A 37 -6.28 17.75 25.33
CA SER A 37 -7.34 18.61 24.82
C SER A 37 -7.00 19.11 23.42
N ARG A 38 -7.78 18.70 22.42
CA ARG A 38 -7.64 19.13 21.02
C ARG A 38 -8.78 20.08 20.68
N PRO A 39 -8.56 21.11 19.84
CA PRO A 39 -9.64 21.99 19.39
C PRO A 39 -10.81 21.24 18.75
N ILE A 40 -10.54 20.08 18.13
CA ILE A 40 -11.57 19.24 17.52
C ILE A 40 -12.48 18.54 18.56
N ASN A 41 -12.07 18.40 19.82
CA ASN A 41 -12.84 17.68 20.84
C ASN A 41 -14.22 18.32 21.09
N ILE A 42 -14.38 19.63 20.83
CA ILE A 42 -15.68 20.31 20.90
C ILE A 42 -16.71 19.73 19.91
N HIS A 43 -16.24 19.06 18.86
CA HIS A 43 -17.05 18.43 17.82
C HIS A 43 -17.22 16.92 18.03
N GLN A 44 -16.74 16.38 19.16
CA GLN A 44 -16.86 14.96 19.52
C GLN A 44 -16.45 14.01 18.36
N PRO A 45 -15.20 14.10 17.89
CA PRO A 45 -14.76 13.30 16.75
C PRO A 45 -14.81 11.81 17.08
N LYS A 46 -15.16 10.99 16.09
CA LYS A 46 -15.02 9.54 16.19
C LYS A 46 -13.55 9.18 16.04
N GLU A 47 -12.94 8.69 17.11
CA GLU A 47 -11.56 8.18 17.06
C GLU A 47 -11.56 6.72 16.63
N GLU A 48 -10.94 6.44 15.49
CA GLU A 48 -10.72 5.09 14.98
C GLU A 48 -9.23 4.79 15.00
N ARG A 49 -8.84 3.77 15.76
CA ARG A 49 -7.47 3.27 15.77
C ARG A 49 -7.37 2.19 14.71
N VAL A 50 -6.58 2.44 13.68
CA VAL A 50 -6.29 1.44 12.65
C VAL A 50 -4.97 0.75 12.96
N GLU A 51 -5.04 -0.57 13.07
CA GLU A 51 -3.87 -1.43 13.26
C GLU A 51 -3.51 -2.14 11.96
N ALA A 52 -2.27 -2.61 11.89
CA ALA A 52 -1.81 -3.43 10.77
C ALA A 52 -2.54 -4.78 10.81
N THR A 53 -3.10 -5.21 9.68
CA THR A 53 -3.41 -6.63 9.50
C THR A 53 -2.13 -7.33 9.05
N ILE A 54 -1.78 -8.43 9.72
CA ILE A 54 -0.61 -9.23 9.41
C ILE A 54 -1.11 -10.60 8.98
N ASP A 55 -0.86 -10.94 7.73
CA ASP A 55 -1.25 -12.22 7.14
C ASP A 55 0.02 -12.98 6.72
N GLN A 56 0.04 -14.29 6.96
CA GLN A 56 1.08 -15.18 6.44
C GLN A 56 0.53 -15.87 5.18
N LEU A 57 1.29 -15.80 4.09
CA LEU A 57 0.97 -16.49 2.85
C LEU A 57 1.80 -17.77 2.77
N ASP A 58 1.13 -18.90 2.98
CA ASP A 58 1.78 -20.20 3.09
C ASP A 58 2.05 -20.82 1.72
N GLY A 59 3.34 -21.05 1.46
CA GLY A 59 3.82 -21.80 0.31
C GLY A 59 3.52 -21.13 -1.03
N GLY A 60 3.73 -19.82 -1.10
CA GLY A 60 3.70 -19.08 -2.35
C GLY A 60 4.85 -19.49 -3.27
N THR A 61 4.54 -19.83 -4.52
CA THR A 61 5.55 -19.94 -5.57
C THR A 61 6.14 -18.56 -5.80
N MET A 62 7.42 -18.41 -5.48
CA MET A 62 8.13 -17.13 -5.57
C MET A 62 8.98 -17.11 -6.85
N PRO A 63 8.96 -16.00 -7.61
CA PRO A 63 9.91 -15.80 -8.71
C PRO A 63 11.37 -15.81 -8.20
N ASP A 64 12.32 -16.31 -9.01
CA ASP A 64 13.75 -16.26 -8.69
C ASP A 64 14.31 -14.84 -8.84
N PHE A 65 13.98 -14.01 -7.85
CA PHE A 65 14.46 -12.65 -7.69
C PHE A 65 15.76 -12.64 -6.86
N PRO A 66 16.79 -11.83 -7.17
CA PRO A 66 16.82 -10.67 -8.07
C PRO A 66 17.32 -10.93 -9.50
N ASN A 67 17.78 -12.14 -9.83
CA ASN A 67 18.39 -12.45 -11.14
C ASN A 67 17.46 -12.08 -12.32
N LEU A 68 16.15 -12.11 -12.09
CA LEU A 68 15.16 -11.70 -13.08
C LEU A 68 15.39 -10.27 -13.59
N VAL A 69 15.68 -9.29 -12.73
CA VAL A 69 15.56 -7.88 -13.13
C VAL A 69 16.66 -7.44 -14.08
N GLU A 70 17.85 -8.04 -13.98
CA GLU A 70 18.98 -7.70 -14.84
C GLU A 70 18.76 -8.14 -16.29
N GLU A 71 17.95 -9.18 -16.52
CA GLU A 71 17.68 -9.77 -17.84
C GLU A 71 16.22 -9.57 -18.32
N ALA A 72 15.34 -9.02 -17.48
CA ALA A 72 13.91 -8.94 -17.74
C ALA A 72 13.56 -7.98 -18.88
N ASP A 73 12.67 -8.43 -19.76
CA ASP A 73 11.99 -7.57 -20.71
C ASP A 73 10.71 -6.93 -20.11
N TYR A 74 9.99 -6.15 -20.91
CA TYR A 74 8.76 -5.51 -20.45
C TYR A 74 7.64 -6.51 -20.07
N ILE A 75 7.61 -7.67 -20.72
CA ILE A 75 6.62 -8.72 -20.46
C ILE A 75 6.93 -9.34 -19.10
N ASP A 76 8.19 -9.69 -18.85
CA ASP A 76 8.64 -10.24 -17.58
C ASP A 76 8.34 -9.29 -16.40
N LEU A 77 8.57 -7.99 -16.58
CA LEU A 77 8.27 -6.97 -15.57
C LEU A 77 6.76 -6.80 -15.33
N THR A 78 5.94 -7.01 -16.37
CA THR A 78 4.48 -6.94 -16.26
C THR A 78 3.94 -8.15 -15.51
N GLU A 79 4.46 -9.35 -15.79
CA GLU A 79 4.06 -10.58 -15.12
C GLU A 79 4.53 -10.62 -13.66
N LEU A 80 5.70 -10.03 -13.36
CA LEU A 80 6.15 -9.79 -11.99
C LEU A 80 5.20 -8.85 -11.24
N LEU A 81 4.74 -7.77 -11.88
CA LEU A 81 3.77 -6.85 -11.29
C LEU A 81 2.42 -7.51 -11.03
N GLU A 82 1.96 -8.38 -11.93
CA GLU A 82 0.77 -9.19 -11.73
C GLU A 82 0.92 -10.11 -10.50
N TRP A 83 2.04 -10.83 -10.42
CA TRP A 83 2.36 -11.67 -9.26
C TRP A 83 2.35 -10.88 -7.95
N LEU A 84 3.02 -9.72 -7.92
CA LEU A 84 3.04 -8.83 -6.74
C LEU A 84 1.64 -8.37 -6.35
N THR A 85 0.78 -8.07 -7.33
CA THR A 85 -0.60 -7.65 -7.09
C THR A 85 -1.44 -8.78 -6.52
N LEU A 86 -1.26 -10.01 -6.99
CA LEU A 86 -1.90 -11.19 -6.43
C LEU A 86 -1.43 -11.45 -4.98
N ALA A 87 -0.14 -11.24 -4.71
CA ALA A 87 0.44 -11.40 -3.38
C ALA A 87 -0.09 -10.36 -2.39
N ALA A 88 -0.09 -9.09 -2.80
CA ALA A 88 -0.58 -7.97 -2.00
C ALA A 88 -2.08 -8.12 -1.65
N ASN A 89 -2.85 -8.77 -2.51
CA ASN A 89 -4.27 -9.03 -2.30
C ASN A 89 -4.55 -10.34 -1.54
N GLY A 90 -3.53 -11.10 -1.13
CA GLY A 90 -3.71 -12.39 -0.46
C GLY A 90 -4.49 -13.38 -1.32
N SER A 91 -4.26 -13.37 -2.63
CA SER A 91 -5.00 -14.21 -3.57
C SER A 91 -4.83 -15.70 -3.24
N PRO A 92 -5.92 -16.48 -3.14
CA PRO A 92 -5.84 -17.93 -2.96
C PRO A 92 -5.03 -18.63 -4.05
N ARG A 93 -4.92 -18.01 -5.24
CA ARG A 93 -4.19 -18.55 -6.39
C ARG A 93 -2.68 -18.69 -6.18
N MET A 94 -2.16 -18.02 -5.16
CA MET A 94 -0.75 -18.15 -4.78
C MET A 94 -0.49 -19.31 -3.82
N LEU A 95 -1.52 -19.86 -3.19
CA LEU A 95 -1.35 -20.93 -2.22
C LEU A 95 -1.08 -22.25 -2.96
N SER A 96 -0.02 -22.94 -2.54
CA SER A 96 0.24 -24.33 -2.96
C SER A 96 -0.94 -25.28 -2.72
N SER A 97 -1.80 -24.93 -1.75
CA SER A 97 -2.99 -25.68 -1.36
C SER A 97 -4.27 -25.28 -2.12
N ASP A 98 -4.20 -24.37 -3.10
CA ASP A 98 -5.36 -23.99 -3.90
C ASP A 98 -5.93 -25.24 -4.61
N LYS A 99 -7.23 -25.47 -4.44
CA LYS A 99 -7.99 -26.57 -5.05
C LYS A 99 -8.97 -26.10 -6.12
N GLY A 100 -8.91 -24.83 -6.54
CA GLY A 100 -9.79 -24.33 -7.60
C GLY A 100 -9.67 -25.13 -8.91
N ASP A 101 -10.74 -25.14 -9.70
CA ASP A 101 -10.82 -25.90 -10.95
C ASP A 101 -9.72 -25.54 -11.95
N GLN A 102 -8.97 -26.55 -12.42
CA GLN A 102 -7.87 -26.40 -13.38
C GLN A 102 -8.30 -25.75 -14.70
N TYR A 103 -9.55 -25.96 -15.13
CA TYR A 103 -10.08 -25.38 -16.37
C TYR A 103 -10.46 -23.89 -16.21
N LEU A 104 -10.57 -23.41 -14.97
CA LEU A 104 -10.84 -22.01 -14.63
C LEU A 104 -9.59 -21.26 -14.18
N ARG A 105 -8.49 -21.96 -13.92
CA ARG A 105 -7.20 -21.34 -13.62
C ARG A 105 -6.58 -20.81 -14.90
N ARG A 106 -6.46 -19.49 -14.99
CA ARG A 106 -5.69 -18.82 -16.06
C ARG A 106 -4.31 -18.37 -15.58
N TYR A 107 -4.13 -18.28 -14.26
CA TYR A 107 -2.87 -17.94 -13.64
C TYR A 107 -2.15 -19.23 -13.27
N GLU A 108 -0.99 -19.48 -13.89
CA GLU A 108 -0.19 -20.69 -13.68
C GLU A 108 1.03 -20.44 -12.77
N GLY A 109 1.07 -19.29 -12.11
CA GLY A 109 2.23 -18.84 -11.34
C GLY A 109 3.08 -17.85 -12.13
N PRO A 110 4.18 -17.36 -11.53
CA PRO A 110 5.06 -16.45 -12.24
C PRO A 110 5.72 -17.19 -13.44
N PRO A 111 5.88 -16.52 -14.59
CA PRO A 111 6.19 -17.17 -15.88
C PRO A 111 7.56 -17.83 -15.89
N SER A 112 7.69 -18.95 -16.61
CA SER A 112 8.93 -19.75 -16.73
C SER A 112 10.16 -19.02 -17.32
N ALA A 113 10.05 -17.77 -17.77
CA ALA A 113 11.22 -16.93 -18.09
C ALA A 113 12.08 -16.64 -16.84
N LEU A 114 11.48 -16.71 -15.66
CA LEU A 114 12.10 -16.73 -14.33
C LEU A 114 12.87 -18.01 -13.98
N GLY A 115 12.96 -18.94 -14.93
CA GLY A 115 13.53 -20.27 -14.73
C GLY A 115 14.17 -20.79 -16.00
N LYS A 116 15.10 -20.03 -16.62
CA LYS A 116 15.95 -20.58 -17.70
C LYS A 116 16.76 -21.81 -17.25
N ASN A 117 16.85 -22.09 -15.94
CA ASN A 117 17.45 -23.30 -15.39
C ASN A 117 16.57 -23.94 -14.28
N GLY A 118 15.33 -24.34 -14.59
CA GLY A 118 14.62 -25.45 -13.90
C GLY A 118 14.66 -25.53 -12.35
N SER A 119 14.83 -24.41 -11.64
CA SER A 119 14.95 -24.34 -10.18
C SER A 119 14.74 -22.86 -9.81
N THR A 120 13.89 -22.46 -8.86
CA THR A 120 13.47 -23.15 -7.64
C THR A 120 11.99 -22.91 -7.34
N ASP A 121 11.20 -23.97 -7.50
CA ASP A 121 9.82 -24.12 -7.04
C ASP A 121 9.77 -24.27 -5.50
N LYS A 122 10.55 -23.45 -4.79
CA LYS A 122 10.65 -23.50 -3.33
C LYS A 122 9.60 -22.58 -2.77
N ALA A 123 8.48 -23.17 -2.36
CA ALA A 123 7.51 -22.59 -1.46
C ALA A 123 8.25 -21.78 -0.36
N ARG A 124 8.04 -20.47 -0.35
CA ARG A 124 8.51 -19.59 0.74
C ARG A 124 7.32 -19.03 1.49
N GLU A 125 7.52 -18.80 2.78
CA GLU A 125 6.56 -18.11 3.62
C GLU A 125 6.71 -16.61 3.40
N LEU A 126 5.64 -15.95 2.96
CA LEU A 126 5.62 -14.50 2.80
C LEU A 126 4.79 -13.87 3.92
N MET A 127 5.27 -12.74 4.43
CA MET A 127 4.54 -11.95 5.42
C MET A 127 3.94 -10.72 4.73
N LEU A 128 2.62 -10.62 4.78
CA LEU A 128 1.85 -9.51 4.21
C LEU A 128 1.40 -8.58 5.34
N PHE A 129 1.82 -7.32 5.27
CA PHE A 129 1.39 -6.27 6.20
C PHE A 129 0.47 -5.29 5.48
N ARG A 130 -0.75 -5.10 5.99
CA ARG A 130 -1.77 -4.22 5.38
C ARG A 130 -2.27 -3.17 6.35
N TRP A 131 -2.29 -1.92 5.88
CA TRP A 131 -2.93 -0.80 6.56
C TRP A 131 -3.98 -0.17 5.64
N HIS A 132 -5.22 -0.09 6.11
CA HIS A 132 -6.31 0.62 5.43
C HIS A 132 -6.72 1.82 6.28
N ALA A 133 -6.08 2.96 6.06
CA ALA A 133 -6.26 4.14 6.91
C ALA A 133 -6.07 5.46 6.18
N PHE A 134 -6.48 6.55 6.83
CA PHE A 134 -6.07 7.90 6.47
C PHE A 134 -4.63 8.16 6.94
N VAL A 135 -3.65 7.77 6.12
CA VAL A 135 -2.23 7.85 6.46
C VAL A 135 -1.60 9.11 5.86
N PRO A 136 -0.96 9.98 6.66
CA PRO A 136 -0.20 11.11 6.14
C PRO A 136 1.04 10.64 5.36
N ALA A 137 1.40 11.38 4.32
CA ALA A 137 2.60 11.09 3.53
C ALA A 137 3.87 10.93 4.39
N SER A 138 4.03 11.75 5.44
CA SER A 138 5.18 11.64 6.36
C SER A 138 5.22 10.32 7.15
N SER A 139 4.06 9.73 7.44
CA SER A 139 3.97 8.44 8.14
C SER A 139 4.22 7.29 7.17
N ALA A 140 3.67 7.36 5.96
CA ALA A 140 3.93 6.39 4.89
C ALA A 140 5.42 6.34 4.53
N LEU A 141 6.08 7.49 4.41
CA LEU A 141 7.53 7.58 4.16
C LEU A 141 8.34 6.94 5.31
N LYS A 142 7.98 7.21 6.57
CA LYS A 142 8.65 6.59 7.72
C LYS A 142 8.49 5.07 7.70
N LEU A 143 7.30 4.58 7.37
CA LEU A 143 7.04 3.14 7.23
C LEU A 143 7.92 2.55 6.13
N PHE A 144 7.95 3.17 4.95
CA PHE A 144 8.81 2.76 3.83
C PHE A 144 10.29 2.70 4.23
N LEU A 145 10.83 3.75 4.87
CA LEU A 145 12.21 3.77 5.34
C LEU A 145 12.49 2.71 6.42
N THR A 146 11.49 2.39 7.25
CA THR A 146 11.60 1.34 8.26
C THR A 146 11.68 -0.02 7.59
N VAL A 147 10.84 -0.29 6.58
CA VAL A 147 10.88 -1.52 5.78
C VAL A 147 12.20 -1.64 5.05
N LEU A 148 12.65 -0.58 4.37
CA LEU A 148 13.94 -0.54 3.66
C LEU A 148 15.11 -0.90 4.60
N LYS A 149 15.11 -0.34 5.81
CA LYS A 149 16.12 -0.63 6.83
C LYS A 149 16.02 -2.07 7.37
N ALA A 150 14.80 -2.58 7.55
CA ALA A 150 14.56 -3.91 8.10
C ALA A 150 14.88 -5.03 7.09
N ALA A 151 14.59 -4.79 5.81
CA ALA A 151 14.92 -5.71 4.73
C ALA A 151 16.43 -5.83 4.55
N ALA A 152 17.19 -4.74 4.72
CA ALA A 152 18.65 -4.72 4.54
C ALA A 152 19.08 -5.30 3.17
N ASN A 153 19.54 -6.56 3.13
CA ASN A 153 19.93 -7.25 1.90
C ASN A 153 18.82 -8.20 1.38
N ASP A 154 17.74 -8.39 2.14
CA ASP A 154 16.57 -9.13 1.69
C ASP A 154 15.67 -8.24 0.83
N TRP A 155 14.78 -8.88 0.08
CA TRP A 155 13.83 -8.20 -0.78
C TRP A 155 12.58 -7.75 0.01
N PHE A 156 11.92 -6.71 -0.49
CA PHE A 156 10.59 -6.32 -0.02
C PHE A 156 9.74 -5.75 -1.15
N ALA A 157 8.43 -5.90 -1.02
CA ALA A 157 7.46 -5.20 -1.85
C ALA A 157 6.68 -4.20 -0.98
N PHE A 158 6.51 -2.98 -1.48
CA PHE A 158 5.76 -1.92 -0.83
C PHE A 158 4.76 -1.32 -1.82
N THR A 159 3.47 -1.54 -1.56
CA THR A 159 2.38 -0.99 -2.36
C THR A 159 1.61 0.01 -1.53
N ALA A 160 1.28 1.16 -2.12
CA ALA A 160 0.36 2.12 -1.51
C ALA A 160 -0.64 2.65 -2.54
N THR A 161 -1.88 2.82 -2.07
CA THR A 161 -3.01 3.31 -2.85
C THR A 161 -3.59 4.55 -2.17
N ALA A 162 -3.86 5.59 -2.95
CA ALA A 162 -4.45 6.85 -2.48
C ALA A 162 -5.97 6.88 -2.75
N PHE A 163 -6.68 7.79 -2.07
CA PHE A 163 -8.14 7.94 -2.22
C PHE A 163 -8.61 8.28 -3.63
N ASN A 164 -7.75 8.90 -4.44
CA ASN A 164 -8.03 9.24 -5.83
C ASN A 164 -7.75 8.08 -6.80
N GLY A 165 -7.42 6.88 -6.29
CA GLY A 165 -7.08 5.73 -7.11
C GLY A 165 -5.61 5.67 -7.57
N GLY A 166 -4.83 6.74 -7.34
CA GLY A 166 -3.39 6.70 -7.62
C GLY A 166 -2.69 5.65 -6.78
N ALA A 167 -1.86 4.82 -7.40
CA ALA A 167 -1.17 3.74 -6.70
C ALA A 167 0.27 3.60 -7.16
N TYR A 168 1.13 3.14 -6.26
CA TYR A 168 2.50 2.77 -6.61
C TYR A 168 2.86 1.44 -5.97
N THR A 169 3.66 0.65 -6.69
CA THR A 169 4.27 -0.58 -6.18
C THR A 169 5.77 -0.45 -6.34
N ILE A 170 6.49 -0.66 -5.25
CA ILE A 170 7.95 -0.64 -5.20
C ILE A 170 8.42 -2.05 -4.83
N LEU A 171 9.29 -2.63 -5.63
CA LEU A 171 10.02 -3.84 -5.30
C LEU A 171 11.48 -3.47 -5.11
N GLY A 172 12.01 -3.69 -3.92
CA GLY A 172 13.41 -3.37 -3.56
C GLY A 172 14.20 -4.61 -3.17
N HIS A 173 15.46 -4.67 -3.57
CA HIS A 173 16.46 -5.64 -3.09
C HIS A 173 17.87 -5.12 -3.35
N ASP A 174 18.66 -5.04 -2.29
CA ASP A 174 20.01 -4.48 -2.31
C ASP A 174 20.04 -3.08 -2.98
N ALA A 175 20.83 -2.90 -4.05
CA ALA A 175 20.92 -1.62 -4.78
C ALA A 175 19.83 -1.42 -5.85
N LEU A 176 18.96 -2.42 -6.06
CA LEU A 176 17.99 -2.42 -7.14
C LEU A 176 16.58 -2.09 -6.61
N ALA A 177 15.90 -1.18 -7.31
CA ALA A 177 14.52 -0.81 -7.03
C ALA A 177 13.73 -0.71 -8.34
N LEU A 178 12.64 -1.49 -8.44
CA LEU A 178 11.64 -1.37 -9.48
C LEU A 178 10.44 -0.61 -8.95
N ILE A 179 9.93 0.32 -9.75
CA ILE A 179 8.81 1.18 -9.37
C ILE A 179 7.79 1.15 -10.50
N TRP A 180 6.56 0.77 -10.17
CA TRP A 180 5.40 0.89 -11.04
C TRP A 180 4.46 1.95 -10.48
N GLU A 181 4.05 2.88 -11.36
CA GLU A 181 3.10 3.94 -11.05
C GLU A 181 1.80 3.71 -11.82
N TYR A 182 0.68 3.76 -11.12
CA TYR A 182 -0.65 3.72 -11.68
C TYR A 182 -1.28 5.09 -11.55
N THR A 183 -1.43 5.76 -12.69
CA THR A 183 -2.21 6.99 -12.79
C THR A 183 -3.67 6.63 -13.04
N GLY A 184 -4.53 6.92 -12.05
CA GLY A 184 -5.98 6.78 -12.15
C GLY A 184 -6.64 7.89 -12.97
#